data_AF-A0A6A6AFZ8-F1
#
_entry.id   AF-A0A6A6AFZ8-F1
#
_cell.length_a   1.000
_cell.length_b   1.000
_cell.length_c   1.000
_cell.angle_alpha   90.00
_cell.angle_beta   90.00
_cell.angle_gamma   90.00
#
_symmetry.space_group_name_H-M   'P 1'
#
loop_
_entity.id
_entity.type
_entity.pdbx_description
1 polymer ?
#
loop_
_entity_poly.entity_id
_entity_poly.type
_entity_poly.pdbx_seq_one_letter_code
_entity_poly.pdbx_strand_id
1 'polypeptide(L)'
;MQQGSILSFFKKSGSSRPGQPYPDASRASSHSRPKSTKQHRGPDRRRNMDLKKVADETKAVLPQILATEPNFDATASSIHDLNDLAPLNPKDCPGFVLRQGDAEAGKKGARIKVWDMDTFDAALKLDPNYKMHTHLGTPGGDTDNESSDTESTISEDLNGPQPSDKMDTSGPLDSSTQKTATINTTPTTRKPVAVLNLASERSPGGGWQNGALAQEECLCYRSTLPLSLHKTHYPLPPLSALHTPSVLIIRSSMPNGHTLLTPTTPPANLPVVAVISVAALRRPDLTPDRLKFEHDVHRTATKKKIRVSLRVAASKGHTKLVLGALGCGVFGNPPGEVAACFLEVLHETEFQGGWWEEVVFAVLDNVKGGGKDGDGNFGFFFRGLDGLVV
;
A
#
# COMPACT_ATOMS: atom_id res chain seq x y z
N MET A 1 -40.94 7.96 23.35
CA MET A 1 -41.78 8.33 22.18
C MET A 1 -41.25 9.68 21.72
N GLN A 2 -40.75 9.93 20.51
CA GLN A 2 -40.74 9.23 19.24
C GLN A 2 -39.47 9.73 18.49
N GLN A 3 -38.77 8.83 17.81
CA GLN A 3 -37.63 9.13 16.93
C GLN A 3 -38.12 9.76 15.62
N GLY A 4 -37.34 10.67 15.03
CA GLY A 4 -37.59 11.24 13.70
C GLY A 4 -36.31 11.24 12.86
N SER A 5 -36.15 10.19 12.05
CA SER A 5 -35.10 9.98 11.05
C SER A 5 -35.26 10.90 9.84
N ILE A 6 -34.17 11.49 9.34
CA ILE A 6 -34.11 12.20 8.05
C ILE A 6 -33.32 11.35 7.06
N LEU A 7 -34.05 10.57 6.28
CA LEU A 7 -33.62 9.88 5.07
C LEU A 7 -34.78 9.91 4.08
N SER A 8 -34.76 10.86 3.15
CA SER A 8 -35.45 10.76 1.86
C SER A 8 -34.94 11.87 0.97
N PHE A 9 -34.50 11.55 -0.25
CA PHE A 9 -34.66 12.33 -1.48
C PHE A 9 -33.86 11.66 -2.62
N PHE A 10 -34.40 10.56 -3.15
CA PHE A 10 -34.11 10.06 -4.49
C PHE A 10 -35.42 9.67 -5.19
N LYS A 11 -35.47 9.91 -6.52
CA LYS A 11 -36.59 9.80 -7.49
C LYS A 11 -37.57 10.99 -7.46
N LYS A 12 -38.04 11.56 -8.57
CA LYS A 12 -38.06 11.18 -10.00
C LYS A 12 -38.60 12.41 -10.77
N SER A 13 -38.17 12.65 -12.01
CA SER A 13 -39.09 12.93 -13.13
C SER A 13 -38.30 13.07 -14.44
N GLY A 14 -38.61 12.23 -15.42
CA GLY A 14 -38.32 12.48 -16.82
C GLY A 14 -39.52 13.17 -17.50
N SER A 15 -39.26 13.85 -18.61
CA SER A 15 -40.27 14.19 -19.60
C SER A 15 -39.62 14.33 -20.98
N SER A 16 -39.90 13.38 -21.84
CA SER A 16 -39.69 13.38 -23.29
C SER A 16 -40.77 14.20 -24.00
N ARG A 17 -40.44 14.82 -25.14
CA ARG A 17 -41.37 15.32 -26.17
C ARG A 17 -40.62 15.62 -27.49
N PRO A 18 -41.31 15.77 -28.65
CA PRO A 18 -41.13 14.92 -29.84
C PRO A 18 -40.51 15.66 -31.04
N GLY A 19 -40.17 14.91 -32.10
CA GLY A 19 -39.42 15.41 -33.26
C GLY A 19 -40.22 15.80 -34.51
N GLN A 20 -39.44 16.30 -35.49
CA GLN A 20 -39.57 16.36 -36.97
C GLN A 20 -39.34 17.79 -37.55
N PRO A 21 -38.96 17.97 -38.84
CA PRO A 21 -38.30 17.08 -39.82
C PRO A 21 -37.05 17.71 -40.52
N TYR A 22 -36.38 16.95 -41.39
CA TYR A 22 -35.19 17.30 -42.21
C TYR A 22 -35.41 18.42 -43.25
N PRO A 23 -34.32 19.01 -43.80
CA PRO A 23 -34.00 18.70 -45.19
C PRO A 23 -32.52 18.39 -45.46
N ASP A 24 -32.32 17.70 -46.58
CA ASP A 24 -31.08 17.17 -47.13
C ASP A 24 -30.48 18.15 -48.17
N ALA A 25 -29.17 18.38 -48.17
CA ALA A 25 -28.41 18.97 -49.31
C ALA A 25 -26.88 18.89 -49.10
N SER A 26 -26.29 17.86 -49.70
CA SER A 26 -25.03 17.83 -50.49
C SER A 26 -23.84 18.80 -50.26
N ARG A 27 -22.66 18.16 -50.18
CA ARG A 27 -21.29 18.58 -50.62
C ARG A 27 -20.61 19.80 -49.95
N ALA A 28 -19.53 19.54 -49.20
CA ALA A 28 -18.14 19.71 -49.65
C ALA A 28 -17.11 19.68 -48.49
N SER A 29 -16.03 18.92 -48.73
CA SER A 29 -14.72 18.91 -48.06
C SER A 29 -14.32 20.14 -47.21
N SER A 30 -13.98 19.90 -45.93
CA SER A 30 -12.77 20.47 -45.33
C SER A 30 -12.34 19.67 -44.08
N HIS A 31 -11.07 19.29 -44.05
CA HIS A 31 -10.43 18.64 -42.91
C HIS A 31 -10.38 19.60 -41.71
N SER A 32 -11.06 19.26 -40.62
CA SER A 32 -10.84 19.89 -39.32
C SER A 32 -10.57 18.82 -38.26
N ARG A 33 -9.36 18.86 -37.69
CA ARG A 33 -8.92 18.06 -36.55
C ARG A 33 -9.90 18.22 -35.38
N PRO A 34 -10.37 17.14 -34.72
CA PRO A 34 -11.10 17.31 -33.48
C PRO A 34 -10.10 17.69 -32.38
N LYS A 35 -10.15 18.94 -31.92
CA LYS A 35 -9.53 19.35 -30.66
C LYS A 35 -10.23 18.59 -29.54
N SER A 36 -9.59 17.52 -29.07
CA SER A 36 -9.92 16.87 -27.80
C SER A 36 -9.64 17.86 -26.67
N THR A 37 -10.64 18.67 -26.31
CA THR A 37 -10.65 19.42 -25.06
C THR A 37 -10.95 18.44 -23.93
N LYS A 38 -9.91 17.72 -23.47
CA LYS A 38 -9.92 17.19 -22.11
C LYS A 38 -10.01 18.39 -21.17
N GLN A 39 -11.23 18.75 -20.77
CA GLN A 39 -11.45 19.72 -19.70
C GLN A 39 -10.81 19.15 -18.44
N HIS A 40 -9.60 19.61 -18.12
CA HIS A 40 -9.10 19.58 -16.75
C HIS A 40 -10.16 20.29 -15.92
N ARG A 41 -11.00 19.54 -15.20
CA ARG A 41 -11.86 20.12 -14.16
C ARG A 41 -10.91 20.77 -13.16
N GLY A 42 -10.93 22.10 -13.12
CA GLY A 42 -10.18 22.87 -12.14
C GLY A 42 -10.53 22.42 -10.71
N PRO A 43 -9.74 22.85 -9.71
CA PRO A 43 -9.98 22.46 -8.32
C PRO A 43 -11.42 22.77 -7.91
N ASP A 44 -12.14 21.74 -7.47
CA ASP A 44 -13.46 21.89 -6.84
C ASP A 44 -13.24 22.64 -5.52
N ARG A 45 -13.48 23.96 -5.55
CA ARG A 45 -13.21 24.87 -4.44
C ARG A 45 -13.91 24.41 -3.16
N ARG A 46 -15.11 23.81 -3.26
CA ARG A 46 -15.85 23.32 -2.11
C ARG A 46 -15.15 22.12 -1.50
N ARG A 47 -14.80 21.13 -2.32
CA ARG A 47 -14.03 19.95 -1.86
C ARG A 47 -12.70 20.35 -1.22
N ASN A 48 -11.96 21.27 -1.84
CA ASN A 48 -10.69 21.73 -1.28
C ASN A 48 -10.89 22.42 0.09
N MET A 49 -11.95 23.22 0.24
CA MET A 49 -12.28 23.81 1.54
C MET A 49 -12.61 22.75 2.60
N ASP A 50 -13.32 21.68 2.22
CA ASP A 50 -13.64 20.59 3.15
C ASP A 50 -12.38 19.78 3.52
N LEU A 51 -11.49 19.49 2.57
CA LEU A 51 -10.20 18.84 2.86
C LEU A 51 -9.28 19.71 3.72
N LYS A 52 -9.30 21.03 3.54
CA LYS A 52 -8.60 21.95 4.42
C LYS A 52 -9.11 21.85 5.87
N LYS A 53 -10.43 21.75 6.07
CA LYS A 53 -10.99 21.53 7.42
C LYS A 53 -10.51 20.21 8.02
N VAL A 54 -10.48 19.14 7.22
CA VAL A 54 -9.91 17.85 7.65
C VAL A 54 -8.45 18.02 8.06
N ALA A 55 -7.64 18.75 7.29
CA ALA A 55 -6.25 19.05 7.64
C ALA A 55 -6.12 19.80 8.97
N ASP A 56 -6.93 20.83 9.17
CA ASP A 56 -6.93 21.65 10.38
C ASP A 56 -7.34 20.84 11.61
N GLU A 57 -8.38 20.00 11.49
CA GLU A 57 -8.79 19.09 12.56
C GLU A 57 -7.71 18.03 12.83
N THR A 58 -7.09 17.42 11.80
CA THR A 58 -5.98 16.47 11.96
C THR A 58 -4.85 17.09 12.78
N LYS A 59 -4.40 18.30 12.45
CA LYS A 59 -3.35 19.00 13.22
C LYS A 59 -3.77 19.23 14.68
N ALA A 60 -5.03 19.57 14.91
CA ALA A 60 -5.53 19.87 16.25
C ALA A 60 -5.59 18.64 17.16
N VAL A 61 -5.94 17.47 16.63
CA VAL A 61 -6.12 16.24 17.43
C VAL A 61 -4.82 15.45 17.65
N LEU A 62 -3.84 15.58 16.75
CA LEU A 62 -2.60 14.80 16.82
C LEU A 62 -1.86 14.92 18.18
N PRO A 63 -1.66 16.12 18.77
CA PRO A 63 -1.02 16.24 20.08
C PRO A 63 -1.79 15.54 21.19
N GLN A 64 -3.12 15.55 21.13
CA GLN A 64 -3.98 14.93 22.15
C GLN A 64 -3.91 13.40 22.07
N ILE A 65 -3.94 12.83 20.87
CA ILE A 65 -3.80 11.39 20.66
C ILE A 65 -2.41 10.92 21.13
N LEU A 66 -1.35 11.61 20.71
CA LEU A 66 0.03 11.21 21.05
C LEU A 66 0.38 11.40 22.52
N ALA A 67 -0.26 12.35 23.23
CA ALA A 67 -0.06 12.53 24.67
C ALA A 67 -0.51 11.30 25.49
N THR A 68 -1.39 10.45 24.95
CA THR A 68 -1.81 9.20 25.60
C THR A 68 -0.78 8.08 25.46
N GLU A 69 0.19 8.21 24.55
CA GLU A 69 1.12 7.16 24.15
C GLU A 69 2.56 7.72 24.03
N PRO A 70 3.19 8.12 25.15
CA PRO A 70 4.45 8.88 25.15
C PRO A 70 5.65 8.13 24.57
N ASN A 71 5.55 6.80 24.43
CA ASN A 71 6.60 5.96 23.86
C ASN A 71 6.49 5.83 22.33
N PHE A 72 5.44 6.38 21.70
CA PHE A 72 5.27 6.35 20.25
C PHE A 72 5.94 7.58 19.60
N ASP A 73 7.09 7.38 18.97
CA ASP A 73 7.78 8.46 18.25
C ASP A 73 7.22 8.65 16.83
N ALA A 74 6.23 9.55 16.72
CA ALA A 74 5.64 9.97 15.45
C ALA A 74 6.52 10.94 14.63
N THR A 75 7.66 11.38 15.17
CA THR A 75 8.52 12.41 14.58
C THR A 75 9.77 11.84 13.91
N ALA A 76 10.12 10.58 14.19
CA ALA A 76 11.27 9.92 13.62
C ALA A 76 11.24 9.89 12.08
N SER A 77 12.34 10.33 11.46
CA SER A 77 12.59 10.10 10.03
C SER A 77 14.08 10.11 9.72
N SER A 78 14.48 9.45 8.62
CA SER A 78 15.86 9.46 8.14
C SER A 78 15.92 9.48 6.61
N ILE A 79 16.79 10.34 6.04
CA ILE A 79 17.06 10.37 4.60
C ILE A 79 18.12 9.32 4.27
N HIS A 80 17.91 8.62 3.16
CA HIS A 80 18.88 7.69 2.59
C HIS A 80 19.14 8.09 1.13
N ASP A 81 20.38 8.47 0.80
CA ASP A 81 20.80 8.74 -0.58
C ASP A 81 21.22 7.44 -1.27
N LEU A 82 20.91 7.31 -2.56
CA LEU A 82 21.27 6.13 -3.34
C LEU A 82 22.79 5.90 -3.40
N ASN A 83 23.61 6.95 -3.34
CA ASN A 83 25.07 6.82 -3.36
C ASN A 83 25.63 6.23 -2.07
N ASP A 84 24.93 6.44 -0.95
CA ASP A 84 25.32 5.93 0.37
C ASP A 84 24.71 4.55 0.65
N LEU A 85 23.77 4.10 -0.18
CA LEU A 85 23.10 2.82 -0.07
C LEU A 85 23.75 1.76 -0.96
N ALA A 86 24.47 0.84 -0.32
CA ALA A 86 24.98 -0.36 -0.99
C ALA A 86 23.83 -1.17 -1.63
N PRO A 87 24.07 -1.83 -2.79
CA PRO A 87 23.17 -2.84 -3.32
C PRO A 87 22.86 -3.92 -2.29
N LEU A 88 21.65 -4.47 -2.34
CA LEU A 88 21.28 -5.56 -1.44
C LEU A 88 22.14 -6.81 -1.70
N ASN A 89 22.65 -7.40 -0.63
CA ASN A 89 23.47 -8.60 -0.70
C ASN A 89 22.55 -9.84 -0.65
N PRO A 90 22.57 -10.73 -1.67
CA PRO A 90 21.71 -11.92 -1.70
C PRO A 90 21.87 -12.86 -0.50
N LYS A 91 23.00 -12.79 0.22
CA LYS A 91 23.23 -13.57 1.44
C LYS A 91 22.36 -13.12 2.62
N ASP A 92 21.94 -11.85 2.60
CA ASP A 92 21.09 -11.25 3.64
C ASP A 92 19.60 -11.36 3.28
N CYS A 93 19.28 -11.96 2.14
CA CYS A 93 17.90 -12.15 1.68
C CYS A 93 17.17 -13.15 2.60
N PRO A 94 16.00 -12.80 3.16
CA PRO A 94 15.24 -13.67 4.06
C PRO A 94 14.67 -14.92 3.37
N GLY A 95 14.63 -14.96 2.03
CA GLY A 95 14.29 -16.18 1.30
C GLY A 95 12.80 -16.51 1.30
N PHE A 96 11.92 -15.52 1.43
CA PHE A 96 10.47 -15.73 1.41
C PHE A 96 10.02 -16.46 0.15
N VAL A 97 9.03 -17.32 0.34
CA VAL A 97 8.43 -18.14 -0.72
C VAL A 97 6.94 -17.85 -0.84
N LEU A 98 6.40 -18.09 -2.03
CA LEU A 98 4.97 -18.03 -2.28
C LEU A 98 4.21 -18.98 -1.34
N ARG A 99 3.17 -18.46 -0.71
CA ARG A 99 2.39 -19.16 0.33
C ARG A 99 1.61 -20.34 -0.23
N GLN A 100 1.20 -21.24 0.68
CA GLN A 100 0.26 -22.31 0.38
C GLN A 100 -1.06 -21.72 -0.18
N GLY A 101 -1.51 -22.24 -1.33
CA GLY A 101 -2.66 -21.72 -2.07
C GLY A 101 -2.31 -20.82 -3.26
N ASP A 102 -1.05 -20.39 -3.41
CA ASP A 102 -0.57 -19.78 -4.64
C ASP A 102 -0.30 -20.85 -5.72
N ALA A 103 -0.53 -20.52 -7.00
CA ALA A 103 -0.30 -21.43 -8.12
C ALA A 103 1.17 -21.88 -8.27
N GLU A 104 2.11 -21.10 -7.74
CA GLU A 104 3.55 -21.39 -7.72
C GLU A 104 4.09 -21.52 -6.28
N ALA A 105 3.26 -22.00 -5.35
CA ALA A 105 3.62 -22.17 -3.93
C ALA A 105 5.00 -22.82 -3.73
N GLY A 106 5.78 -22.29 -2.78
CA GLY A 106 7.14 -22.75 -2.48
C GLY A 106 8.24 -22.13 -3.35
N LYS A 107 7.91 -21.48 -4.47
CA LYS A 107 8.88 -20.69 -5.25
C LYS A 107 9.32 -19.45 -4.47
N LYS A 108 10.62 -19.15 -4.46
CA LYS A 108 11.17 -17.92 -3.85
C LYS A 108 10.64 -16.68 -4.57
N GLY A 109 10.23 -15.67 -3.79
CA GLY A 109 9.67 -14.43 -4.29
C GLY A 109 8.28 -14.12 -3.74
N ALA A 110 7.70 -13.04 -4.24
CA ALA A 110 6.34 -12.60 -3.94
C ALA A 110 5.53 -12.43 -5.23
N ARG A 111 4.25 -12.80 -5.20
CA ARG A 111 3.33 -12.52 -6.31
C ARG A 111 2.82 -11.10 -6.17
N ILE A 112 3.06 -10.28 -7.18
CA ILE A 112 2.57 -8.93 -7.24
C ILE A 112 1.04 -8.95 -7.32
N LYS A 113 0.40 -8.13 -6.48
CA LYS A 113 -1.03 -7.84 -6.56
C LYS A 113 -1.23 -6.36 -6.84
N VAL A 114 -2.12 -6.03 -7.76
CA VAL A 114 -2.48 -4.63 -8.06
C VAL A 114 -3.91 -4.38 -7.61
N TRP A 115 -4.09 -3.47 -6.65
CA TRP A 115 -5.38 -3.16 -6.05
C TRP A 115 -5.82 -1.74 -6.38
N ASP A 116 -7.08 -1.60 -6.79
CA ASP A 116 -7.75 -0.30 -6.98
C ASP A 116 -8.30 0.19 -5.64
N MET A 117 -7.40 0.76 -4.81
CA MET A 117 -7.75 1.31 -3.50
C MET A 117 -6.69 2.29 -3.00
N ASP A 118 -7.03 2.99 -1.92
CA ASP A 118 -6.10 3.87 -1.21
C ASP A 118 -4.94 3.10 -0.58
N THR A 119 -3.77 3.74 -0.51
CA THR A 119 -2.52 3.18 0.01
C THR A 119 -2.65 2.65 1.45
N PHE A 120 -3.30 3.39 2.36
CA PHE A 120 -3.45 2.91 3.73
C PHE A 120 -4.48 1.78 3.80
N ASP A 121 -5.56 1.82 3.02
CA ASP A 121 -6.54 0.73 3.01
C ASP A 121 -5.91 -0.58 2.51
N ALA A 122 -5.01 -0.51 1.52
CA ALA A 122 -4.20 -1.64 1.08
C ALA A 122 -3.26 -2.16 2.20
N ALA A 123 -2.61 -1.27 2.95
CA ALA A 123 -1.75 -1.66 4.06
C ALA A 123 -2.53 -2.36 5.18
N LEU A 124 -3.70 -1.82 5.55
CA LEU A 124 -4.60 -2.42 6.52
C LEU A 124 -5.15 -3.77 6.07
N LYS A 125 -5.35 -3.96 4.76
CA LYS A 125 -5.75 -5.25 4.19
C LYS A 125 -4.61 -6.28 4.20
N LEU A 126 -3.37 -5.86 4.01
CA LEU A 126 -2.19 -6.74 4.09
C LEU A 126 -1.84 -7.16 5.52
N ASP A 127 -2.09 -6.27 6.47
CA ASP A 127 -1.79 -6.51 7.87
C ASP A 127 -2.77 -5.81 8.82
N PRO A 128 -3.97 -6.37 9.02
CA PRO A 128 -5.00 -5.73 9.84
C PRO A 128 -4.62 -5.67 11.32
N ASN A 129 -3.70 -6.54 11.77
CA ASN A 129 -3.38 -6.75 13.19
C ASN A 129 -2.08 -6.03 13.61
N TYR A 130 -1.41 -5.30 12.71
CA TYR A 130 -0.26 -4.48 13.10
C TYR A 130 -0.72 -3.14 13.70
N LYS A 131 -0.91 -3.13 15.02
CA LYS A 131 -1.38 -1.97 15.78
C LYS A 131 -0.27 -1.31 16.59
N MET A 132 -0.58 -0.18 17.22
CA MET A 132 0.39 0.53 18.07
C MET A 132 0.94 -0.35 19.19
N HIS A 133 0.12 -1.10 19.91
CA HIS A 133 0.62 -2.00 20.96
C HIS A 133 1.62 -3.04 20.41
N THR A 134 1.34 -3.62 19.24
CA THR A 134 2.27 -4.52 18.53
C THR A 134 3.56 -3.81 18.16
N HIS A 135 3.47 -2.56 17.70
CA HIS A 135 4.61 -1.74 17.30
C HIS A 135 5.53 -1.39 18.46
N LEU A 136 4.95 -1.11 19.63
CA LEU A 136 5.67 -0.78 20.87
C LEU A 136 6.13 -2.02 21.65
N GLY A 137 5.70 -3.22 21.25
CA GLY A 137 6.00 -4.46 21.97
C GLY A 137 5.29 -4.56 23.32
N THR A 138 4.19 -3.83 23.52
CA THR A 138 3.38 -3.88 24.74
C THR A 138 2.32 -4.98 24.63
N PRO A 139 1.96 -5.68 25.73
CA PRO A 139 0.88 -6.67 25.72
C PRO A 139 -0.40 -6.04 25.16
N GLY A 140 -0.87 -6.54 24.02
CA GLY A 140 -2.16 -6.14 23.48
C GLY A 140 -3.26 -6.62 24.41
N GLY A 141 -4.26 -5.77 24.69
CA GLY A 141 -5.49 -6.17 25.37
C GLY A 141 -6.39 -7.04 24.47
N ASP A 142 -5.80 -7.93 23.67
CA ASP A 142 -6.50 -8.79 22.73
C ASP A 142 -7.07 -9.97 23.52
N THR A 143 -8.25 -9.76 24.11
CA THR A 143 -9.15 -10.88 24.46
C THR A 143 -9.78 -11.38 23.16
N ASP A 144 -8.99 -11.94 22.27
CA ASP A 144 -9.50 -12.72 21.15
C ASP A 144 -9.76 -14.13 21.66
N ASN A 145 -11.04 -14.40 21.86
CA ASN A 145 -11.59 -15.68 22.25
C ASN A 145 -11.46 -16.65 21.05
N GLU A 146 -10.25 -17.15 20.79
CA GLU A 146 -10.07 -18.35 19.96
C GLU A 146 -10.52 -19.56 20.79
N SER A 147 -11.75 -20.00 20.52
CA SER A 147 -12.26 -21.30 20.96
C SER A 147 -11.42 -22.41 20.33
N SER A 148 -10.38 -22.84 21.04
CA SER A 148 -9.72 -24.11 20.80
C SER A 148 -10.57 -25.22 21.44
N ASP A 149 -11.47 -25.81 20.67
CA ASP A 149 -12.06 -27.10 21.01
C ASP A 149 -10.93 -28.15 21.00
N THR A 150 -10.37 -28.40 22.18
CA THR A 150 -9.54 -29.57 22.47
C THR A 150 -10.18 -30.28 23.66
N GLU A 151 -11.12 -31.18 23.37
CA GLU A 151 -11.52 -32.21 24.32
C GLU A 151 -10.34 -33.18 24.49
N SER A 152 -9.61 -33.03 25.59
CA SER A 152 -8.75 -34.07 26.15
C SER A 152 -9.33 -34.48 27.50
N THR A 153 -10.22 -35.47 27.49
CA THR A 153 -10.70 -36.13 28.70
C THR A 153 -9.67 -37.17 29.13
N ILE A 154 -8.89 -36.84 30.16
CA ILE A 154 -8.13 -37.80 30.96
C ILE A 154 -8.97 -38.07 32.19
N SER A 155 -9.37 -39.33 32.40
CA SER A 155 -9.63 -39.84 33.74
C SER A 155 -9.14 -41.27 33.84
N GLU A 156 -8.22 -41.44 34.79
CA GLU A 156 -7.63 -42.68 35.28
C GLU A 156 -8.69 -43.57 35.95
N ASP A 157 -8.58 -44.89 35.80
CA ASP A 157 -8.90 -45.81 36.89
C ASP A 157 -8.29 -47.21 36.70
N LEU A 158 -8.12 -47.88 37.85
CA LEU A 158 -7.09 -48.87 38.19
C LEU A 158 -7.44 -50.37 37.94
N ASN A 159 -6.38 -51.19 38.00
CA ASN A 159 -6.27 -52.62 38.34
C ASN A 159 -6.39 -53.73 37.26
N GLY A 160 -5.35 -54.60 37.23
CA GLY A 160 -5.19 -55.81 36.40
C GLY A 160 -6.00 -57.05 36.86
N PRO A 161 -5.66 -58.32 36.51
CA PRO A 161 -4.32 -58.87 36.18
C PRO A 161 -4.22 -59.74 34.90
N GLN A 162 -2.98 -60.16 34.54
CA GLN A 162 -2.63 -61.09 33.44
C GLN A 162 -3.17 -62.52 33.62
N PRO A 163 -3.17 -63.37 32.55
CA PRO A 163 -2.00 -64.26 32.30
C PRO A 163 -1.65 -64.57 30.82
N SER A 164 -0.35 -64.84 30.59
CA SER A 164 0.33 -65.76 29.63
C SER A 164 -0.28 -66.14 28.26
N ASP A 165 0.46 -65.96 27.15
CA ASP A 165 1.25 -67.02 26.47
C ASP A 165 1.77 -66.61 25.05
N LYS A 166 3.04 -66.97 24.79
CA LYS A 166 3.66 -67.50 23.54
C LYS A 166 3.74 -66.71 22.21
N MET A 167 5.01 -66.45 21.85
CA MET A 167 5.76 -66.99 20.68
C MET A 167 5.57 -66.39 19.26
N ASP A 168 6.66 -65.78 18.80
CA ASP A 168 7.30 -65.84 17.46
C ASP A 168 6.63 -65.18 16.24
N THR A 169 7.29 -64.16 15.66
CA THR A 169 7.95 -64.22 14.33
C THR A 169 8.37 -62.85 13.80
N SER A 170 9.46 -62.89 13.04
CA SER A 170 10.24 -61.84 12.38
C SER A 170 9.54 -61.04 11.27
N GLY A 171 9.87 -59.75 11.17
CA GLY A 171 9.75 -58.96 9.94
C GLY A 171 10.32 -57.54 10.10
N PRO A 172 11.26 -57.06 9.26
CA PRO A 172 11.77 -55.69 9.34
C PRO A 172 10.86 -54.76 8.53
N LEU A 173 10.23 -53.79 9.19
CA LEU A 173 9.52 -52.70 8.51
C LEU A 173 10.30 -51.39 8.73
N ASP A 174 10.93 -50.96 7.64
CA ASP A 174 11.58 -49.67 7.43
C ASP A 174 10.59 -48.52 7.73
N SER A 175 10.92 -47.69 8.73
CA SER A 175 10.21 -46.44 8.99
C SER A 175 11.23 -45.31 9.10
N SER A 176 11.48 -44.70 7.94
CA SER A 176 12.18 -43.43 7.78
C SER A 176 11.51 -42.35 8.63
N THR A 177 12.10 -42.07 9.78
CA THR A 177 11.71 -40.95 10.63
C THR A 177 12.13 -39.65 9.94
N GLN A 178 11.18 -38.97 9.30
CA GLN A 178 11.38 -37.62 8.80
C GLN A 178 11.64 -36.69 9.99
N LYS A 179 12.91 -36.29 10.18
CA LYS A 179 13.28 -35.19 11.06
C LYS A 179 12.65 -33.92 10.51
N THR A 180 11.58 -33.46 11.15
CA THR A 180 11.05 -32.12 10.97
C THR A 180 12.15 -31.14 11.36
N ALA A 181 12.76 -30.49 10.38
CA ALA A 181 13.76 -29.45 10.61
C ALA A 181 13.04 -28.23 11.21
N THR A 182 13.06 -28.13 12.54
CA THR A 182 12.68 -26.92 13.25
C THR A 182 13.74 -25.85 12.91
N ILE A 183 13.40 -24.95 12.00
CA ILE A 183 14.24 -23.80 11.68
C ILE A 183 14.24 -22.92 12.92
N ASN A 184 15.37 -22.88 13.63
CA ASN A 184 15.63 -21.90 14.68
C ASN A 184 15.76 -20.51 14.03
N THR A 185 14.65 -19.81 13.83
CA THR A 185 14.65 -18.37 13.55
C THR A 185 14.76 -17.64 14.89
N THR A 186 15.87 -16.91 15.08
CA THR A 186 15.94 -15.80 16.04
C THR A 186 14.68 -14.94 15.90
N PRO A 187 14.01 -14.51 16.98
CA PRO A 187 12.76 -13.77 16.87
C PRO A 187 13.03 -12.43 16.16
N THR A 188 12.77 -12.37 14.85
CA THR A 188 12.79 -11.11 14.13
C THR A 188 11.55 -10.33 14.56
N THR A 189 11.75 -9.18 15.18
CA THR A 189 10.63 -8.31 15.57
C THR A 189 9.84 -7.94 14.31
N ARG A 190 8.59 -8.37 14.22
CA ARG A 190 7.68 -8.06 13.11
C ARG A 190 7.67 -6.56 12.84
N LYS A 191 7.91 -6.17 11.58
CA LYS A 191 7.88 -4.77 11.13
C LYS A 191 6.50 -4.40 10.55
N PRO A 192 6.09 -3.12 10.62
CA PRO A 192 4.87 -2.67 9.96
C PRO A 192 5.01 -2.80 8.44
N VAL A 193 3.87 -2.81 7.75
CA VAL A 193 3.82 -2.65 6.28
C VAL A 193 4.50 -1.34 5.90
N ALA A 194 5.43 -1.38 4.95
CA ALA A 194 6.02 -0.18 4.39
C ALA A 194 5.21 0.28 3.18
N VAL A 195 4.72 1.52 3.24
CA VAL A 195 3.98 2.13 2.14
C VAL A 195 4.81 3.20 1.43
N LEU A 196 4.68 3.29 0.11
CA LEU A 196 5.33 4.31 -0.69
C LEU A 196 4.49 5.61 -0.66
N ASN A 197 5.07 6.69 -0.13
CA ASN A 197 4.54 8.03 -0.33
C ASN A 197 5.06 8.58 -1.67
N LEU A 198 4.13 8.93 -2.56
CA LEU A 198 4.41 9.50 -3.89
C LEU A 198 4.71 11.00 -3.73
N ALA A 199 5.84 11.28 -3.09
CA ALA A 199 6.11 12.52 -2.38
C ALA A 199 6.34 13.73 -3.30
N SER A 200 6.02 14.90 -2.78
CA SER A 200 6.48 16.18 -3.31
C SER A 200 7.99 16.32 -3.09
N GLU A 201 8.72 16.68 -4.15
CA GLU A 201 10.13 17.05 -4.03
C GLU A 201 10.35 18.36 -3.23
N ARG A 202 9.32 19.23 -3.13
CA ARG A 202 9.48 20.63 -2.67
C ARG A 202 8.91 20.88 -1.28
N SER A 203 7.80 20.24 -0.96
CA SER A 203 6.97 20.64 0.17
C SER A 203 6.59 19.42 1.01
N PRO A 204 6.84 19.44 2.33
CA PRO A 204 6.35 18.42 3.25
C PRO A 204 4.85 18.18 3.11
N GLY A 205 4.45 16.97 2.70
CA GLY A 205 3.05 16.60 2.57
C GLY A 205 2.32 17.29 1.40
N GLY A 206 3.08 17.83 0.44
CA GLY A 206 2.52 18.50 -0.73
C GLY A 206 1.66 19.71 -0.37
N GLY A 207 0.42 19.72 -0.84
CA GLY A 207 -0.55 20.79 -0.61
C GLY A 207 -1.61 20.47 0.45
N TRP A 208 -1.39 19.49 1.34
CA TRP A 208 -2.46 18.97 2.22
C TRP A 208 -3.11 20.06 3.09
N GLN A 209 -2.34 21.00 3.62
CA GLN A 209 -2.88 22.11 4.42
C GLN A 209 -3.74 23.09 3.63
N ASN A 210 -3.67 23.03 2.30
CA ASN A 210 -4.43 23.86 1.37
C ASN A 210 -5.58 23.10 0.70
N GLY A 211 -5.89 21.88 1.17
CA GLY A 211 -6.96 21.07 0.62
C GLY A 211 -6.64 20.45 -0.74
N ALA A 212 -5.36 20.29 -1.09
CA ALA A 212 -4.97 19.59 -2.31
C ALA A 212 -5.33 18.09 -2.21
N LEU A 213 -5.50 17.45 -3.36
CA LEU A 213 -5.88 16.05 -3.43
C LEU A 213 -4.94 15.30 -4.37
N ALA A 214 -3.96 14.63 -3.78
CA ALA A 214 -3.23 13.53 -4.37
C ALA A 214 -2.91 12.51 -3.26
N GLN A 215 -2.14 11.48 -3.59
CA GLN A 215 -1.86 10.38 -2.67
C GLN A 215 -1.11 10.86 -1.40
N GLU A 216 -0.07 11.69 -1.55
CA GLU A 216 0.68 12.23 -0.40
C GLU A 216 -0.23 13.00 0.56
N GLU A 217 -1.11 13.86 0.03
CA GLU A 217 -2.07 14.60 0.85
C GLU A 217 -3.05 13.66 1.57
N CYS A 218 -3.53 12.60 0.91
CA CYS A 218 -4.37 11.58 1.55
C CYS A 218 -3.67 10.90 2.74
N LEU A 219 -2.37 10.57 2.60
CA LEU A 219 -1.59 10.04 3.72
C LEU A 219 -1.54 11.06 4.88
N CYS A 220 -1.30 12.33 4.55
CA CYS A 220 -1.20 13.42 5.53
C CYS A 220 -2.53 13.70 6.25
N TYR A 221 -3.65 13.70 5.53
CA TYR A 221 -4.97 13.88 6.15
C TYR A 221 -5.26 12.81 7.19
N ARG A 222 -4.83 11.57 6.93
CA ARG A 222 -5.25 10.38 7.67
C ARG A 222 -4.32 9.96 8.80
N SER A 223 -3.14 10.57 8.96
CA SER A 223 -2.10 10.02 9.83
C SER A 223 -1.23 11.08 10.50
N THR A 224 -0.30 10.56 11.31
CA THR A 224 0.81 11.31 11.93
C THR A 224 1.95 11.66 10.96
N LEU A 225 1.94 11.19 9.70
CA LEU A 225 3.01 11.41 8.73
C LEU A 225 3.50 12.88 8.65
N PRO A 226 2.64 13.92 8.71
CA PRO A 226 3.13 15.30 8.65
C PRO A 226 4.12 15.70 9.74
N LEU A 227 4.16 14.98 10.87
CA LEU A 227 5.06 15.25 11.99
C LEU A 227 6.51 14.79 11.75
N SER A 228 6.72 13.86 10.81
CA SER A 228 8.03 13.32 10.43
C SER A 228 8.54 13.86 9.10
N LEU A 229 7.72 14.64 8.37
CA LEU A 229 8.16 15.35 7.17
C LEU A 229 8.86 16.67 7.54
N HIS A 230 10.03 16.58 8.17
CA HIS A 230 10.80 17.74 8.63
C HIS A 230 11.19 18.65 7.47
N LYS A 231 10.95 19.96 7.62
CA LYS A 231 11.29 20.95 6.59
C LYS A 231 12.78 20.95 6.20
N THR A 232 13.67 20.55 7.11
CA THR A 232 15.11 20.43 6.88
C THR A 232 15.48 19.35 5.85
N HIS A 233 14.57 18.41 5.58
CA HIS A 233 14.72 17.41 4.53
C HIS A 233 14.35 17.92 3.13
N TYR A 234 13.77 19.12 3.02
CA TYR A 234 13.22 19.64 1.77
C TYR A 234 14.03 20.82 1.21
N PRO A 235 14.23 20.90 -0.12
CA PRO A 235 13.75 19.96 -1.12
C PRO A 235 14.41 18.58 -1.00
N LEU A 236 13.65 17.50 -1.25
CA LEU A 236 14.16 16.14 -1.13
C LEU A 236 15.32 15.95 -2.13
N PRO A 237 16.47 15.40 -1.70
CA PRO A 237 17.57 15.12 -2.62
C PRO A 237 17.11 14.20 -3.77
N PRO A 238 17.52 14.46 -5.03
CA PRO A 238 16.90 13.82 -6.20
C PRO A 238 16.94 12.28 -6.21
N LEU A 239 17.98 11.66 -5.67
CA LEU A 239 18.13 10.19 -5.64
C LEU A 239 18.08 9.66 -4.22
N SER A 240 17.16 10.18 -3.41
CA SER A 240 16.99 9.78 -2.01
C SER A 240 15.59 9.25 -1.72
N ALA A 241 15.48 8.55 -0.59
CA ALA A 241 14.22 8.19 0.04
C ALA A 241 14.23 8.62 1.51
N LEU A 242 13.13 9.22 1.97
CA LEU A 242 12.90 9.53 3.39
C LEU A 242 12.14 8.37 4.03
N HIS A 243 12.77 7.68 4.98
CA HIS A 243 12.16 6.59 5.74
C HIS A 243 11.56 7.12 7.03
N THR A 244 10.27 6.84 7.26
CA THR A 244 9.52 7.14 8.48
C THR A 244 9.04 5.82 9.08
N PRO A 245 9.60 5.36 10.21
CA PRO A 245 9.35 4.02 10.74
C PRO A 245 7.98 3.85 11.41
N SER A 246 7.38 4.94 11.89
CA SER A 246 6.26 4.92 12.83
C SER A 246 5.20 5.94 12.44
N VAL A 247 4.22 5.52 11.64
CA VAL A 247 3.09 6.35 11.20
C VAL A 247 1.79 5.74 11.69
N LEU A 248 1.17 6.40 12.66
CA LEU A 248 -0.16 6.08 13.18
C LEU A 248 -1.26 6.58 12.25
N ILE A 249 -2.17 5.70 11.85
CA ILE A 249 -3.37 6.04 11.07
C ILE A 249 -4.50 6.40 12.04
N ILE A 250 -5.04 7.60 11.91
CA ILE A 250 -6.04 8.16 12.84
C ILE A 250 -7.40 8.45 12.17
N ARG A 251 -7.50 8.31 10.84
CA ARG A 251 -8.78 8.50 10.11
C ARG A 251 -9.07 7.40 9.10
N SER A 252 -10.35 7.19 8.87
CA SER A 252 -10.87 6.43 7.73
C SER A 252 -10.51 7.11 6.39
N SER A 253 -10.64 6.36 5.30
CA SER A 253 -10.38 6.84 3.95
C SER A 253 -11.39 7.90 3.49
N MET A 254 -11.05 8.64 2.43
CA MET A 254 -11.93 9.68 1.88
C MET A 254 -13.33 9.17 1.51
N PRO A 255 -13.51 7.99 0.86
CA PRO A 255 -14.85 7.45 0.58
C PRO A 255 -15.69 7.20 1.85
N ASN A 256 -15.01 6.98 2.99
CA ASN A 256 -15.63 6.77 4.30
C ASN A 256 -15.71 8.07 5.12
N GLY A 257 -15.47 9.23 4.50
CA GLY A 257 -15.71 10.55 5.07
C GLY A 257 -14.56 11.14 5.89
N HIS A 258 -13.36 10.55 5.88
CA HIS A 258 -12.23 11.02 6.72
C HIS A 258 -12.58 11.14 8.21
N THR A 259 -13.45 10.26 8.70
CA THR A 259 -13.83 10.23 10.11
C THR A 259 -12.65 9.82 10.99
N LEU A 260 -12.51 10.48 12.15
CA LEU A 260 -11.54 10.05 13.17
C LEU A 260 -11.90 8.65 13.65
N LEU A 261 -10.87 7.83 13.85
CA LEU A 261 -11.01 6.48 14.40
C LEU A 261 -11.21 6.53 15.93
N THR A 262 -10.69 7.56 16.59
CA THR A 262 -10.95 7.87 18.01
C THR A 262 -12.22 8.70 18.16
N PRO A 263 -13.01 8.53 19.24
CA PRO A 263 -12.75 7.68 20.41
C PRO A 263 -13.20 6.21 20.24
N THR A 264 -13.81 5.86 19.10
CA THR A 264 -14.34 4.50 18.86
C THR A 264 -13.27 3.41 18.98
N THR A 265 -12.05 3.68 18.51
CA THR A 265 -10.88 2.81 18.67
C THR A 265 -9.88 3.49 19.61
N PRO A 266 -9.45 2.85 20.71
CA PRO A 266 -8.39 3.37 21.58
C PRO A 266 -7.08 3.59 20.81
N PRO A 267 -6.26 4.61 21.16
CA PRO A 267 -4.98 4.89 20.51
C PRO A 267 -4.04 3.68 20.40
N ALA A 268 -3.91 2.87 21.45
CA ALA A 268 -3.11 1.63 21.46
C ALA A 268 -3.51 0.64 20.35
N ASN A 269 -4.79 0.63 19.93
CA ASN A 269 -5.35 -0.29 18.94
C ASN A 269 -5.43 0.33 17.53
N LEU A 270 -4.94 1.56 17.37
CA LEU A 270 -4.87 2.20 16.06
C LEU A 270 -3.78 1.56 15.18
N PRO A 271 -3.99 1.50 13.86
CA PRO A 271 -3.03 0.86 12.96
C PRO A 271 -1.74 1.67 12.80
N VAL A 272 -0.62 0.96 12.64
CA VAL A 272 0.70 1.57 12.40
C VAL A 272 1.28 1.04 11.08
N VAL A 273 1.80 1.96 10.27
CA VAL A 273 2.56 1.67 9.06
C VAL A 273 3.92 2.36 9.10
N ALA A 274 4.86 1.93 8.26
CA ALA A 274 6.02 2.72 7.91
C ALA A 274 5.80 3.39 6.55
N VAL A 275 6.42 4.54 6.33
CA VAL A 275 6.31 5.30 5.08
C VAL A 275 7.70 5.51 4.47
N ILE A 276 7.84 5.21 3.19
CA ILE A 276 9.03 5.52 2.37
C ILE A 276 8.61 6.60 1.40
N SER A 277 9.11 7.82 1.56
CA SER A 277 8.77 8.97 0.72
C SER A 277 9.81 9.16 -0.39
N VAL A 278 9.36 9.09 -1.64
CA VAL A 278 10.20 9.28 -2.83
C VAL A 278 9.51 10.20 -3.81
N ALA A 279 10.21 11.24 -4.26
CA ALA A 279 9.70 12.13 -5.29
C ALA A 279 10.00 11.58 -6.69
N ALA A 280 8.99 11.50 -7.55
CA ALA A 280 9.18 11.16 -8.98
C ALA A 280 9.71 12.35 -9.78
N LEU A 281 10.02 12.15 -11.07
CA LEU A 281 10.34 13.26 -11.98
C LEU A 281 9.10 14.14 -12.20
N ARG A 282 9.26 15.46 -12.19
CA ARG A 282 8.14 16.39 -12.44
C ARG A 282 8.05 16.75 -13.91
N ARG A 283 6.96 16.31 -14.55
CA ARG A 283 6.60 16.59 -15.95
C ARG A 283 7.77 16.39 -16.92
N PRO A 284 8.40 15.19 -16.94
CA PRO A 284 9.47 14.91 -17.88
C PRO A 284 8.94 14.95 -19.32
N ASP A 285 9.83 15.22 -20.27
CA ASP A 285 9.51 15.12 -21.69
C ASP A 285 9.16 13.67 -22.05
N LEU A 286 8.10 13.54 -22.84
CA LEU A 286 7.51 12.27 -23.26
C LEU A 286 7.49 12.18 -24.79
N THR A 287 7.44 10.96 -25.31
CA THR A 287 7.23 10.67 -26.73
C THR A 287 5.95 11.32 -27.26
N PRO A 288 5.80 11.53 -28.58
CA PRO A 288 4.61 12.18 -29.16
C PRO A 288 3.28 11.50 -28.79
N ASP A 289 3.27 10.18 -28.62
CA ASP A 289 2.12 9.38 -28.16
C ASP A 289 1.91 9.43 -26.64
N ARG A 290 2.85 10.02 -25.90
CA ARG A 290 2.92 10.15 -24.44
C ARG A 290 2.98 8.83 -23.69
N LEU A 291 3.33 7.74 -24.36
CA LEU A 291 3.39 6.40 -23.77
C LEU A 291 4.72 6.10 -23.09
N LYS A 292 5.79 6.82 -23.44
CA LYS A 292 7.14 6.61 -22.92
C LYS A 292 7.83 7.93 -22.56
N PHE A 293 8.91 7.84 -21.80
CA PHE A 293 9.83 8.96 -21.65
C PHE A 293 10.53 9.25 -22.98
N GLU A 294 10.70 10.53 -23.33
CA GLU A 294 11.43 10.95 -24.54
C GLU A 294 12.93 10.68 -24.43
N HIS A 295 13.47 10.70 -23.21
CA HIS A 295 14.90 10.59 -22.96
C HIS A 295 15.23 9.46 -21.99
N ASP A 296 16.22 8.64 -22.34
CA ASP A 296 16.69 7.51 -21.53
C ASP A 296 17.15 7.92 -20.12
N VAL A 297 17.63 9.16 -19.96
CA VAL A 297 18.01 9.70 -18.65
C VAL A 297 16.81 9.77 -17.69
N HIS A 298 15.60 10.06 -18.18
CA HIS A 298 14.39 10.11 -17.35
C HIS A 298 13.98 8.71 -16.89
N ARG A 299 14.05 7.74 -17.81
CA ARG A 299 13.82 6.33 -17.49
C ARG A 299 14.84 5.81 -16.47
N THR A 300 16.12 6.10 -16.69
CA THR A 300 17.22 5.73 -15.79
C THR A 300 17.05 6.34 -14.40
N ALA A 301 16.70 7.62 -14.31
CA ALA A 301 16.43 8.29 -13.04
C ALA A 301 15.23 7.67 -12.31
N THR A 302 14.17 7.29 -13.05
CA THR A 302 13.01 6.59 -12.48
C THR A 302 13.40 5.25 -11.89
N LYS A 303 14.18 4.42 -12.61
CA LYS A 303 14.70 3.15 -12.07
C LYS A 303 15.58 3.37 -10.83
N LYS A 304 16.44 4.38 -10.81
CA LYS A 304 17.25 4.74 -9.62
C LYS A 304 16.37 5.11 -8.41
N LYS A 305 15.29 5.86 -8.62
CA LYS A 305 14.30 6.21 -7.58
C LYS A 305 13.54 4.99 -7.05
N ILE A 306 13.25 4.01 -7.91
CA ILE A 306 12.65 2.74 -7.49
C ILE A 306 13.65 1.94 -6.66
N ARG A 307 14.90 1.80 -7.11
CA ARG A 307 15.96 1.09 -6.37
C ARG A 307 16.15 1.63 -4.96
N VAL A 308 16.25 2.96 -4.79
CA VAL A 308 16.42 3.55 -3.46
C VAL A 308 15.25 3.20 -2.54
N SER A 309 14.01 3.22 -3.03
CA SER A 309 12.85 2.84 -2.22
C SER A 309 12.89 1.38 -1.76
N LEU A 310 13.24 0.45 -2.67
CA LEU A 310 13.29 -0.98 -2.37
C LEU A 310 14.47 -1.33 -1.46
N ARG A 311 15.65 -0.72 -1.66
CA ARG A 311 16.81 -0.87 -0.78
C ARG A 311 16.51 -0.40 0.63
N VAL A 312 15.86 0.75 0.78
CA VAL A 312 15.44 1.25 2.10
C VAL A 312 14.44 0.30 2.74
N ALA A 313 13.44 -0.19 2.00
CA ALA A 313 12.47 -1.13 2.54
C ALA A 313 13.12 -2.41 3.09
N ALA A 314 13.97 -3.06 2.28
CA ALA A 314 14.66 -4.28 2.65
C ALA A 314 15.67 -4.08 3.79
N SER A 315 16.53 -3.04 3.72
CA SER A 315 17.53 -2.76 4.76
C SER A 315 16.92 -2.37 6.11
N LYS A 316 15.69 -1.87 6.13
CA LYS A 316 14.94 -1.57 7.36
C LYS A 316 14.10 -2.76 7.85
N GLY A 317 14.17 -3.90 7.14
CA GLY A 317 13.53 -5.16 7.52
C GLY A 317 12.03 -5.22 7.21
N HIS A 318 11.51 -4.37 6.33
CA HIS A 318 10.10 -4.43 5.94
C HIS A 318 9.88 -5.58 4.95
N THR A 319 9.03 -6.54 5.34
CA THR A 319 8.74 -7.75 4.55
C THR A 319 7.47 -7.63 3.72
N LYS A 320 6.61 -6.63 4.00
CA LYS A 320 5.37 -6.36 3.26
C LYS A 320 5.38 -4.94 2.71
N LEU A 321 5.13 -4.80 1.41
CA LEU A 321 5.18 -3.52 0.71
C LEU A 321 3.83 -3.13 0.10
N VAL A 322 3.50 -1.85 0.22
CA VAL A 322 2.48 -1.18 -0.61
C VAL A 322 3.16 -0.09 -1.44
N LEU A 323 3.36 -0.38 -2.72
CA LEU A 323 3.85 0.54 -3.73
C LEU A 323 2.68 1.25 -4.42
N GLY A 324 2.97 2.05 -5.45
CA GLY A 324 1.94 2.78 -6.18
C GLY A 324 2.46 3.39 -7.48
N ALA A 325 1.60 4.16 -8.16
CA ALA A 325 1.88 4.74 -9.46
C ALA A 325 2.77 5.99 -9.38
N LEU A 326 4.06 5.79 -9.05
CA LEU A 326 5.06 6.83 -8.83
C LEU A 326 5.10 7.86 -9.96
N GLY A 327 4.72 9.09 -9.65
CA GLY A 327 4.74 10.22 -10.59
C GLY A 327 3.65 10.23 -11.68
N CYS A 328 2.75 9.24 -11.71
CA CYS A 328 1.75 9.07 -12.78
C CYS A 328 0.50 9.96 -12.61
N GLY A 329 0.48 10.80 -11.58
CA GLY A 329 -0.57 11.80 -11.34
C GLY A 329 -0.17 13.20 -11.82
N VAL A 330 -0.18 14.17 -10.90
CA VAL A 330 0.16 15.59 -11.17
C VAL A 330 1.54 15.77 -11.82
N PHE A 331 2.46 14.84 -11.61
CA PHE A 331 3.81 14.87 -12.15
C PHE A 331 3.90 14.32 -13.58
N GLY A 332 2.83 13.71 -14.11
CA GLY A 332 2.71 13.41 -15.54
C GLY A 332 3.72 12.39 -16.10
N ASN A 333 4.16 11.43 -15.29
CA ASN A 333 4.97 10.31 -15.80
C ASN A 333 4.06 9.30 -16.53
N PRO A 334 4.56 8.59 -17.56
CA PRO A 334 3.77 7.63 -18.32
C PRO A 334 3.55 6.34 -17.50
N PRO A 335 2.30 5.97 -17.15
CA PRO A 335 2.03 4.89 -16.21
C PRO A 335 2.50 3.51 -16.66
N GLY A 336 2.32 3.16 -17.94
CA GLY A 336 2.82 1.89 -18.49
C GLY A 336 4.34 1.78 -18.42
N GLU A 337 5.06 2.85 -18.72
CA GLU A 337 6.53 2.89 -18.67
C GLU A 337 7.05 2.85 -17.22
N VAL A 338 6.37 3.51 -16.27
CA VAL A 338 6.73 3.43 -14.85
C VAL A 338 6.48 2.03 -14.30
N ALA A 339 5.37 1.38 -14.66
CA ALA A 339 5.11 -0.02 -14.30
C ALA A 339 6.21 -0.95 -14.85
N ALA A 340 6.61 -0.77 -16.12
CA ALA A 340 7.73 -1.50 -16.70
C ALA A 340 9.06 -1.25 -15.97
N CYS A 341 9.32 0.00 -15.55
CA CYS A 341 10.50 0.32 -14.74
C CYS A 341 10.49 -0.41 -13.39
N PHE A 342 9.33 -0.50 -12.71
CA PHE A 342 9.20 -1.28 -11.48
C PHE A 342 9.50 -2.76 -11.72
N LEU A 343 8.90 -3.36 -12.75
CA LEU A 343 9.10 -4.78 -13.07
C LEU A 343 10.58 -5.09 -13.36
N GLU A 344 11.22 -4.26 -14.19
CA GLU A 344 12.64 -4.44 -14.50
C GLU A 344 13.52 -4.31 -13.26
N VAL A 345 13.25 -3.33 -12.38
CA VAL A 345 14.04 -3.17 -11.16
C VAL A 345 13.80 -4.36 -10.22
N LEU A 346 12.57 -4.80 -10.04
CA LEU A 346 12.26 -5.95 -9.20
C LEU A 346 12.96 -7.24 -9.69
N HIS A 347 13.16 -7.39 -11.00
CA HIS A 347 13.94 -8.49 -11.59
C HIS A 347 15.46 -8.33 -11.54
N GLU A 348 16.00 -7.21 -11.07
CA GLU A 348 17.45 -7.07 -10.89
C GLU A 348 17.95 -8.00 -9.79
N THR A 349 19.17 -8.54 -9.97
CA THR A 349 19.75 -9.57 -9.11
C THR A 349 19.70 -9.23 -7.61
N GLU A 350 19.83 -7.96 -7.24
CA GLU A 350 19.80 -7.53 -5.83
C GLU A 350 18.42 -7.68 -5.17
N PHE A 351 17.32 -7.67 -5.93
CA PHE A 351 15.95 -7.76 -5.41
C PHE A 351 15.32 -9.15 -5.59
N GLN A 352 16.06 -10.08 -6.18
CA GLN A 352 15.64 -11.47 -6.35
C GLN A 352 15.89 -12.31 -5.09
N GLY A 353 15.21 -13.46 -5.00
CA GLY A 353 15.47 -14.47 -3.97
C GLY A 353 14.49 -14.47 -2.79
N GLY A 354 13.48 -13.59 -2.79
CA GLY A 354 12.43 -13.57 -1.76
C GLY A 354 12.70 -12.57 -0.64
N TRP A 355 12.91 -11.29 -0.97
CA TRP A 355 13.09 -10.22 0.02
C TRP A 355 11.80 -9.85 0.76
N TRP A 356 10.65 -10.09 0.14
CA TRP A 356 9.35 -9.70 0.65
C TRP A 356 8.39 -10.88 0.67
N GLU A 357 7.53 -10.91 1.69
CA GLU A 357 6.39 -11.82 1.78
C GLU A 357 5.26 -11.38 0.84
N GLU A 358 5.07 -10.06 0.72
CA GLU A 358 3.91 -9.46 0.04
C GLU A 358 4.34 -8.18 -0.68
N VAL A 359 4.02 -8.07 -1.97
CA VAL A 359 4.23 -6.87 -2.78
C VAL A 359 2.90 -6.46 -3.42
N VAL A 360 2.35 -5.33 -2.98
CA VAL A 360 1.10 -4.78 -3.51
C VAL A 360 1.36 -3.44 -4.18
N PHE A 361 0.76 -3.19 -5.34
CA PHE A 361 0.63 -1.86 -5.91
C PHE A 361 -0.79 -1.34 -5.65
N ALA A 362 -0.93 -0.36 -4.75
CA ALA A 362 -2.20 0.33 -4.52
C ALA A 362 -2.30 1.51 -5.48
N VAL A 363 -3.14 1.37 -6.51
CA VAL A 363 -3.29 2.36 -7.57
C VAL A 363 -4.76 2.73 -7.69
N LEU A 364 -5.17 3.72 -6.91
CA LEU A 364 -6.55 4.23 -6.93
C LEU A 364 -6.85 4.95 -8.24
N ASP A 365 -7.84 4.47 -8.99
CA ASP A 365 -8.32 5.08 -10.22
C ASP A 365 -9.71 5.69 -10.03
N ASN A 366 -9.79 7.01 -10.15
CA ASN A 366 -11.05 7.75 -10.04
C ASN A 366 -11.58 8.19 -11.41
N VAL A 367 -11.03 7.67 -12.51
CA VAL A 367 -11.42 8.03 -13.89
C VAL A 367 -12.66 7.22 -14.31
N LYS A 368 -13.62 7.88 -14.98
CA LYS A 368 -14.78 7.19 -15.59
C LYS A 368 -14.30 6.25 -16.70
N GLY A 369 -14.68 4.98 -16.63
CA GLY A 369 -14.14 3.93 -17.51
C GLY A 369 -12.82 3.34 -17.02
N GLY A 370 -12.46 3.55 -15.75
CA GLY A 370 -11.37 2.87 -15.07
C GLY A 370 -11.63 1.37 -14.89
N GLY A 371 -10.67 0.69 -14.27
CA GLY A 371 -10.67 -0.77 -14.12
C GLY A 371 -9.52 -1.43 -14.85
N LYS A 372 -9.49 -2.77 -14.83
CA LYS A 372 -8.36 -3.59 -15.29
C LYS A 372 -8.03 -3.37 -16.77
N ASP A 373 -9.06 -3.14 -17.58
CA ASP A 373 -8.95 -2.88 -19.03
C ASP A 373 -8.95 -1.39 -19.37
N GLY A 374 -9.03 -0.51 -18.37
CA GLY A 374 -9.08 0.94 -18.56
C GLY A 374 -7.73 1.56 -18.95
N ASP A 375 -7.79 2.78 -19.47
CA ASP A 375 -6.62 3.61 -19.80
C ASP A 375 -6.17 4.51 -18.61
N GLY A 376 -6.71 4.27 -17.42
CA GLY A 376 -6.27 4.91 -16.19
C GLY A 376 -5.02 4.23 -15.60
N ASN A 377 -4.43 4.86 -14.58
CA ASN A 377 -3.21 4.36 -13.95
C ASN A 377 -3.39 2.93 -13.43
N PHE A 378 -4.55 2.60 -12.84
CA PHE A 378 -4.84 1.26 -12.36
C PHE A 378 -4.75 0.22 -13.48
N GLY A 379 -5.40 0.47 -14.63
CA GLY A 379 -5.39 -0.46 -15.75
C GLY A 379 -3.98 -0.74 -16.30
N PHE A 380 -3.15 0.30 -16.46
CA PHE A 380 -1.76 0.14 -16.88
C PHE A 380 -0.93 -0.70 -15.90
N PHE A 381 -1.04 -0.41 -14.60
CA PHE A 381 -0.31 -1.16 -13.57
C PHE A 381 -0.84 -2.59 -13.46
N PHE A 382 -2.15 -2.78 -13.52
CA PHE A 382 -2.79 -4.09 -13.45
C PHE A 382 -2.30 -5.00 -14.58
N ARG A 383 -2.40 -4.54 -15.84
CA ARG A 383 -1.95 -5.33 -17.00
C ARG A 383 -0.44 -5.56 -17.05
N GLY A 384 0.33 -4.61 -16.51
CA GLY A 384 1.80 -4.67 -16.53
C GLY A 384 2.43 -5.48 -15.40
N LEU A 385 1.73 -5.67 -14.27
CA LEU A 385 2.34 -6.20 -13.04
C LEU A 385 1.52 -7.27 -12.32
N ASP A 386 0.19 -7.25 -12.39
CA ASP A 386 -0.65 -8.13 -11.57
C ASP A 386 -0.37 -9.60 -11.90
N GLY A 387 -0.19 -10.41 -10.85
CA GLY A 387 0.06 -11.84 -10.97
C GLY A 387 1.50 -12.21 -11.32
N LEU A 388 2.41 -11.28 -11.59
CA LEU A 388 3.81 -11.60 -11.83
C LEU A 388 4.53 -11.96 -10.51
N VAL A 389 5.46 -12.91 -10.56
CA VAL A 389 6.30 -13.29 -9.41
C VAL A 389 7.63 -12.55 -9.49
N VAL A 390 8.02 -11.89 -8.40
CA VAL A 390 9.27 -11.11 -8.29
C VAL A 390 10.11 -11.47 -7.08
#